data_AF-A0A081RT73-F1
#
_entry.id   AF-A0A081RT73-F1
#
_cell.length_a   1.000
_cell.length_b   1.000
_cell.length_c   1.000
_cell.angle_alpha   90.00
_cell.angle_beta   90.00
_cell.angle_gamma   90.00
#
_symmetry.space_group_name_H-M   'P 1'
#
loop_
_entity.id
_entity.type
_entity.pdbx_description
1 polymer ?
#
loop_
_entity_poly.entity_id
_entity_poly.type
_entity_poly.pdbx_seq_one_letter_code
_entity_poly.pdbx_strand_id
1 'polypeptide(L)'
;MPILYKDQENISKTNKNRWQKDDSDEDSQLPNESLTLQQDKKGHTDRQMKGLKQFLADKKINKGHISPLENKGLLVGSSNTPINVKVTAHRYDSNQELAHAVSLRNEENSFHDVITGFHGDQVTSSESGSGTIGIHWGKNTLDPNITGINVANGASGTVGIRIDLKDIQPGYPVIVTSGALSGCTMVYAVKGNYFFAYHTGQKPGDDEWKTGRQGVTATNQSHRALLPNSEPITVSEHNNDLINIFATYDQSVITYMGKRGVEINNPAKAENVSVFNYDESKPTEPYLGRVGYSYALLANDKGKVNVKVLSEDAIVPSNKKGNAIKVINSLKKRLL
;
A
#
# COMPACT_ATOMS: atom_id res chain seq x y z
N MET A 1 6.17 -15.55 -11.46
CA MET A 1 6.32 -16.06 -10.08
C MET A 1 7.00 -14.97 -9.26
N PRO A 2 6.63 -14.71 -7.99
CA PRO A 2 7.33 -13.74 -7.16
C PRO A 2 8.75 -14.25 -6.86
N ILE A 3 9.73 -13.34 -6.86
CA ILE A 3 11.13 -13.68 -6.53
C ILE A 3 11.27 -13.75 -5.01
N LEU A 4 10.99 -14.95 -4.48
CA LEU A 4 11.33 -15.32 -3.12
C LEU A 4 12.85 -15.51 -3.04
N TYR A 5 13.54 -14.72 -2.22
CA TYR A 5 14.91 -15.01 -1.84
C TYR A 5 14.95 -16.40 -1.16
N LYS A 6 15.76 -17.28 -1.73
CA LYS A 6 16.16 -18.55 -1.13
C LYS A 6 17.66 -18.72 -1.35
N ASP A 7 18.38 -19.01 -0.27
CA ASP A 7 19.77 -19.40 -0.35
C ASP A 7 19.91 -20.69 -1.16
N GLN A 8 20.96 -20.76 -1.99
CA GLN A 8 21.19 -21.88 -2.89
C GLN A 8 22.11 -22.92 -2.26
N GLU A 9 21.56 -24.11 -1.97
CA GLU A 9 22.36 -25.34 -1.97
C GLU A 9 21.71 -26.40 -2.87
N ASN A 10 22.56 -27.30 -3.39
CA ASN A 10 22.20 -28.24 -4.46
C ASN A 10 21.49 -29.49 -3.93
N ILE A 11 20.70 -30.15 -4.80
CA ILE A 11 20.88 -31.57 -5.18
C ILE A 11 19.90 -31.96 -6.32
N SER A 12 20.14 -33.11 -6.96
CA SER A 12 19.79 -33.43 -8.34
C SER A 12 18.47 -34.15 -8.59
N LYS A 13 17.84 -33.81 -9.74
CA LYS A 13 17.24 -34.71 -10.77
C LYS A 13 16.56 -36.02 -10.31
N THR A 14 15.26 -36.15 -10.61
CA THR A 14 14.70 -37.37 -11.25
C THR A 14 13.39 -37.03 -11.99
N ASN A 15 12.75 -37.99 -12.68
CA ASN A 15 12.01 -37.67 -13.92
C ASN A 15 10.80 -38.61 -14.22
N LYS A 16 9.81 -38.07 -14.96
CA LYS A 16 8.79 -38.74 -15.83
C LYS A 16 7.59 -39.55 -15.27
N ASN A 17 6.39 -39.12 -15.72
CA ASN A 17 5.24 -39.92 -16.25
C ASN A 17 4.37 -40.70 -15.23
N ARG A 18 3.04 -40.93 -15.44
CA ARG A 18 2.37 -41.53 -16.62
C ARG A 18 0.82 -41.27 -16.65
N TRP A 19 0.27 -41.20 -17.88
CA TRP A 19 -1.11 -41.41 -18.41
C TRP A 19 -2.22 -41.93 -17.44
N GLN A 20 -3.47 -41.41 -17.45
CA GLN A 20 -4.62 -41.73 -18.34
C GLN A 20 -5.04 -43.24 -18.30
N LYS A 21 -6.32 -43.63 -18.34
CA LYS A 21 -7.57 -43.04 -18.89
C LYS A 21 -8.82 -43.76 -18.29
N ASP A 22 -10.05 -43.23 -18.49
CA ASP A 22 -11.35 -43.97 -18.52
C ASP A 22 -11.87 -44.61 -17.19
N ASP A 23 -13.11 -45.11 -16.94
CA ASP A 23 -14.52 -44.95 -17.42
C ASP A 23 -15.45 -45.81 -16.48
N SER A 24 -16.80 -45.82 -16.40
CA SER A 24 -17.96 -45.00 -16.86
C SER A 24 -19.29 -45.40 -16.13
N ASP A 25 -20.38 -44.62 -16.33
CA ASP A 25 -21.85 -44.91 -16.25
C ASP A 25 -22.63 -45.27 -14.94
N GLU A 26 -23.97 -45.16 -15.08
CA GLU A 26 -25.07 -44.84 -14.14
C GLU A 26 -25.54 -45.91 -13.11
N ASP A 27 -26.12 -45.44 -11.98
CA ASP A 27 -27.51 -45.79 -11.56
C ASP A 27 -28.08 -44.67 -10.62
N SER A 28 -29.27 -44.86 -10.02
CA SER A 28 -30.28 -43.80 -9.90
C SER A 28 -30.97 -43.61 -8.52
N GLN A 29 -31.77 -42.53 -8.44
CA GLN A 29 -32.79 -42.17 -7.41
C GLN A 29 -32.34 -41.65 -6.02
N LEU A 30 -32.49 -40.34 -5.79
CA LEU A 30 -33.52 -39.71 -4.92
C LEU A 30 -33.25 -38.19 -4.75
N PRO A 31 -34.29 -37.31 -4.71
CA PRO A 31 -34.11 -35.86 -4.61
C PRO A 31 -33.79 -35.40 -3.17
N ASN A 32 -32.66 -34.71 -3.00
CA ASN A 32 -32.09 -34.39 -1.68
C ASN A 32 -32.55 -33.02 -1.13
N GLU A 33 -33.86 -32.74 -1.21
CA GLU A 33 -34.47 -31.40 -0.99
C GLU A 33 -34.23 -30.82 0.42
N SER A 34 -34.01 -31.67 1.42
CA SER A 34 -33.74 -31.26 2.80
C SER A 34 -32.35 -30.64 2.98
N LEU A 35 -31.38 -30.98 2.12
CA LEU A 35 -30.02 -30.45 2.16
C LEU A 35 -29.89 -29.13 1.39
N THR A 36 -30.53 -28.98 0.23
CA THR A 36 -30.55 -27.71 -0.52
C THR A 36 -31.21 -26.59 0.28
N LEU A 37 -32.40 -26.82 0.85
CA LEU A 37 -33.11 -25.82 1.66
C LEU A 37 -32.33 -25.31 2.89
N GLN A 38 -31.41 -26.11 3.45
CA GLN A 38 -30.51 -25.64 4.52
C GLN A 38 -29.28 -24.89 3.97
N GLN A 39 -28.69 -25.37 2.85
CA GLN A 39 -27.58 -24.69 2.20
C GLN A 39 -27.98 -23.32 1.64
N ASP A 40 -29.16 -23.19 1.04
CA ASP A 40 -29.69 -21.94 0.50
C ASP A 40 -30.01 -20.92 1.61
N LYS A 41 -30.68 -21.34 2.70
CA LYS A 41 -30.94 -20.47 3.85
C LYS A 41 -29.66 -19.99 4.52
N LYS A 42 -28.65 -20.87 4.65
CA LYS A 42 -27.33 -20.51 5.16
C LYS A 42 -26.61 -19.53 4.22
N GLY A 43 -26.54 -19.84 2.93
CA GLY A 43 -25.92 -18.99 1.91
C GLY A 43 -26.60 -17.62 1.75
N HIS A 44 -27.93 -17.54 1.90
CA HIS A 44 -28.68 -16.29 1.92
C HIS A 44 -28.32 -15.44 3.16
N THR A 45 -28.29 -16.07 4.34
CA THR A 45 -27.92 -15.41 5.60
C THR A 45 -26.48 -14.92 5.57
N ASP A 46 -25.54 -15.74 5.09
CA ASP A 46 -24.12 -15.38 4.92
C ASP A 46 -23.94 -14.23 3.92
N ARG A 47 -24.69 -14.21 2.80
CA ARG A 47 -24.70 -13.09 1.84
C ARG A 47 -25.22 -11.80 2.47
N GLN A 48 -26.34 -11.85 3.20
CA GLN A 48 -26.89 -10.69 3.92
C GLN A 48 -25.92 -10.16 4.99
N MET A 49 -25.32 -11.05 5.78
CA MET A 49 -24.31 -10.69 6.79
C MET A 49 -23.03 -10.12 6.16
N LYS A 50 -22.61 -10.60 4.98
CA LYS A 50 -21.49 -10.02 4.23
C LYS A 50 -21.81 -8.60 3.76
N GLY A 51 -22.98 -8.40 3.14
CA GLY A 51 -23.43 -7.08 2.68
C GLY A 51 -23.55 -6.07 3.82
N LEU A 52 -24.09 -6.47 4.98
CA LEU A 52 -24.17 -5.61 6.16
C LEU A 52 -22.78 -5.25 6.73
N LYS A 53 -21.85 -6.22 6.80
CA LYS A 53 -20.46 -5.96 7.23
C LYS A 53 -19.75 -5.00 6.29
N GLN A 54 -19.97 -5.14 4.99
CA GLN A 54 -19.43 -4.26 3.95
C GLN A 54 -19.96 -2.83 4.13
N PHE A 55 -21.28 -2.64 4.11
CA PHE A 55 -21.93 -1.34 4.34
C PHE A 55 -21.47 -0.64 5.63
N LEU A 56 -21.22 -1.39 6.70
CA LEU A 56 -20.68 -0.86 7.96
C LEU A 56 -19.18 -0.54 7.92
N ALA A 57 -18.41 -1.12 6.99
CA ALA A 57 -17.04 -0.73 6.69
C ALA A 57 -17.01 0.56 5.84
N ASP A 58 -17.78 0.62 4.76
CA ASP A 58 -17.82 1.80 3.87
C ASP A 58 -18.33 3.05 4.61
N LYS A 59 -19.39 2.91 5.41
CA LYS A 59 -19.89 3.96 6.32
C LYS A 59 -18.89 4.40 7.40
N LYS A 60 -17.86 3.60 7.69
CA LYS A 60 -16.72 3.97 8.56
C LYS A 60 -15.62 4.70 7.76
N ILE A 61 -15.28 4.24 6.57
CA ILE A 61 -14.27 4.88 5.71
C ILE A 61 -14.76 6.28 5.28
N ASN A 62 -16.02 6.43 4.89
CA ASN A 62 -16.65 7.72 4.56
C ASN A 62 -16.64 8.75 5.72
N LYS A 63 -16.39 8.28 6.96
CA LYS A 63 -16.21 9.12 8.16
C LYS A 63 -14.75 9.21 8.62
N GLY A 64 -13.80 8.80 7.79
CA GLY A 64 -12.39 8.81 8.10
C GLY A 64 -11.97 7.84 9.21
N HIS A 65 -12.70 6.75 9.45
CA HIS A 65 -12.18 5.65 10.27
C HIS A 65 -11.41 4.69 9.38
N ILE A 66 -10.07 4.64 9.55
CA ILE A 66 -9.18 3.76 8.79
C ILE A 66 -9.24 2.28 9.23
N SER A 67 -9.89 1.98 10.36
CA SER A 67 -9.92 0.63 10.94
C SER A 67 -10.54 -0.49 10.10
N PRO A 68 -11.40 -0.26 9.09
CA PRO A 68 -11.81 -1.30 8.16
C PRO A 68 -10.65 -1.89 7.33
N LEU A 69 -9.56 -1.13 7.13
CA LEU A 69 -8.40 -1.57 6.37
C LEU A 69 -7.43 -2.45 7.19
N GLU A 70 -7.59 -2.51 8.51
CA GLU A 70 -6.66 -3.21 9.40
C GLU A 70 -6.70 -4.74 9.22
N ASN A 71 -5.51 -5.33 9.18
CA ASN A 71 -5.26 -6.78 9.12
C ASN A 71 -5.93 -7.44 7.90
N LYS A 72 -6.00 -6.73 6.77
CA LYS A 72 -6.59 -7.24 5.51
C LYS A 72 -5.57 -7.73 4.48
N GLY A 73 -4.29 -7.41 4.67
CA GLY A 73 -3.27 -7.54 3.63
C GLY A 73 -3.24 -6.32 2.70
N LEU A 74 -2.54 -6.47 1.58
CA LEU A 74 -2.31 -5.42 0.61
C LEU A 74 -3.62 -4.97 -0.05
N LEU A 75 -3.82 -3.66 -0.17
CA LEU A 75 -4.91 -3.01 -0.89
C LEU A 75 -4.31 -2.17 -2.04
N VAL A 76 -4.60 -2.59 -3.27
CA VAL A 76 -4.28 -1.89 -4.52
C VAL A 76 -5.43 -2.03 -5.52
N GLY A 77 -5.39 -1.31 -6.64
CA GLY A 77 -6.31 -1.48 -7.76
C GLY A 77 -6.02 -2.73 -8.60
N SER A 78 -7.07 -3.36 -9.13
CA SER A 78 -6.95 -4.45 -10.11
C SER A 78 -6.83 -3.96 -11.57
N SER A 79 -7.13 -2.69 -11.80
CA SER A 79 -6.95 -1.95 -13.06
C SER A 79 -6.58 -0.50 -12.74
N ASN A 80 -6.08 0.25 -13.74
CA ASN A 80 -5.87 1.69 -13.64
C ASN A 80 -7.13 2.43 -14.13
N THR A 81 -7.68 3.34 -13.32
CA THR A 81 -8.80 4.22 -13.69
C THR A 81 -8.47 5.71 -13.44
N PRO A 82 -9.25 6.64 -14.04
CA PRO A 82 -9.11 8.07 -13.76
C PRO A 82 -9.16 8.41 -12.26
N ILE A 83 -8.22 9.24 -11.82
CA ILE A 83 -8.19 9.75 -10.45
C ILE A 83 -9.13 10.95 -10.36
N ASN A 84 -10.28 10.77 -9.69
CA ASN A 84 -11.36 11.77 -9.61
C ASN A 84 -11.12 12.86 -8.54
N VAL A 85 -9.87 13.12 -8.18
CA VAL A 85 -9.44 14.22 -7.30
C VAL A 85 -8.24 14.91 -7.91
N LYS A 86 -8.09 16.23 -7.72
CA LYS A 86 -6.97 16.97 -8.31
C LYS A 86 -5.67 16.64 -7.59
N VAL A 87 -4.71 16.07 -8.32
CA VAL A 87 -3.36 15.73 -7.84
C VAL A 87 -2.32 16.65 -8.49
N THR A 88 -1.41 17.20 -7.70
CA THR A 88 -0.11 17.68 -8.19
C THR A 88 0.92 16.57 -7.97
N ALA A 89 1.69 16.18 -8.99
CA ALA A 89 2.63 15.06 -8.94
C ALA A 89 4.07 15.48 -9.29
N HIS A 90 5.04 14.74 -8.79
CA HIS A 90 6.47 14.89 -9.08
C HIS A 90 7.14 13.52 -9.21
N ARG A 91 8.13 13.43 -10.11
CA ARG A 91 8.93 12.23 -10.35
C ARG A 91 10.40 12.63 -10.44
N TYR A 92 11.23 11.96 -9.65
CA TYR A 92 12.67 12.11 -9.66
C TYR A 92 13.30 10.73 -9.50
N ASP A 93 13.42 10.00 -10.62
CA ASP A 93 13.99 8.65 -10.69
C ASP A 93 14.90 8.46 -11.90
N SER A 94 15.59 7.31 -11.94
CA SER A 94 16.52 6.96 -13.04
C SER A 94 15.91 6.90 -14.44
N ASN A 95 14.58 7.06 -14.58
CA ASN A 95 13.88 7.09 -15.86
C ASN A 95 13.45 8.53 -16.22
N GLN A 96 13.12 9.35 -15.22
CA GLN A 96 12.72 10.74 -15.42
C GLN A 96 13.01 11.62 -14.18
N GLU A 97 13.78 12.68 -14.40
CA GLU A 97 14.00 13.77 -13.45
C GLU A 97 13.18 15.00 -13.86
N LEU A 98 12.04 15.23 -13.21
CA LEU A 98 11.31 16.49 -13.36
C LEU A 98 12.00 17.61 -12.56
N ALA A 99 12.00 18.82 -13.11
CA ALA A 99 12.47 20.01 -12.41
C ALA A 99 11.41 20.64 -11.49
N HIS A 100 10.12 20.42 -11.82
CA HIS A 100 8.96 21.04 -11.17
C HIS A 100 7.81 20.04 -11.07
N ALA A 101 6.98 20.16 -10.03
CA ALA A 101 5.76 19.37 -9.92
C ALA A 101 4.67 19.86 -10.88
N VAL A 102 3.95 18.93 -11.51
CA VAL A 102 2.91 19.20 -12.53
C VAL A 102 1.53 18.75 -12.04
N SER A 103 0.45 19.27 -12.64
CA SER A 103 -0.90 18.76 -12.34
C SER A 103 -1.13 17.46 -13.09
N LEU A 104 -1.33 16.36 -12.38
CA LEU A 104 -1.50 15.03 -12.96
C LEU A 104 -2.73 15.01 -13.89
N ARG A 105 -2.54 14.49 -15.10
CA ARG A 105 -3.62 14.22 -16.07
C ARG A 105 -3.61 12.73 -16.42
N ASN A 106 -4.78 12.17 -16.70
CA ASN A 106 -4.91 10.74 -17.01
C ASN A 106 -4.18 10.30 -18.31
N GLU A 107 -3.74 11.27 -19.13
CA GLU A 107 -3.01 11.06 -20.39
C GLU A 107 -1.52 11.47 -20.32
N GLU A 108 -1.02 11.93 -19.16
CA GLU A 108 0.40 12.31 -19.02
C GLU A 108 1.30 11.07 -18.78
N ASN A 109 1.93 10.60 -19.86
CA ASN A 109 2.81 9.42 -19.89
C ASN A 109 3.89 9.38 -18.80
N SER A 110 4.32 10.51 -18.24
CA SER A 110 5.35 10.59 -17.20
C SER A 110 5.00 9.88 -15.88
N PHE A 111 3.73 9.54 -15.65
CA PHE A 111 3.28 8.91 -14.40
C PHE A 111 2.54 7.58 -14.58
N HIS A 112 2.28 7.13 -15.81
CA HIS A 112 1.41 5.98 -16.10
C HIS A 112 1.84 4.64 -15.46
N ASP A 113 3.14 4.50 -15.20
CA ASP A 113 3.82 3.34 -14.60
C ASP A 113 3.97 3.46 -13.07
N VAL A 114 3.73 4.64 -12.49
CA VAL A 114 4.08 4.96 -11.09
C VAL A 114 2.96 5.55 -10.24
N ILE A 115 1.93 6.14 -10.85
CA ILE A 115 0.72 6.60 -10.18
C ILE A 115 -0.48 6.00 -10.92
N THR A 116 -1.26 5.18 -10.22
CA THR A 116 -2.47 4.54 -10.79
C THR A 116 -3.68 4.78 -9.90
N GLY A 117 -4.81 5.10 -10.53
CA GLY A 117 -6.10 5.25 -9.86
C GLY A 117 -6.88 3.93 -9.84
N PHE A 118 -7.79 3.78 -8.88
CA PHE A 118 -8.76 2.69 -8.86
C PHE A 118 -10.02 3.09 -8.08
N HIS A 119 -11.13 2.38 -8.30
CA HIS A 119 -12.35 2.52 -7.50
C HIS A 119 -12.43 1.47 -6.38
N GLY A 120 -13.25 1.75 -5.36
CA GLY A 120 -13.44 0.84 -4.23
C GLY A 120 -13.95 -0.56 -4.63
N ASP A 121 -14.74 -0.67 -5.69
CA ASP A 121 -15.21 -1.95 -6.24
C ASP A 121 -14.12 -2.75 -6.97
N GLN A 122 -12.99 -2.12 -7.29
CA GLN A 122 -11.85 -2.70 -8.01
C GLN A 122 -10.69 -3.13 -7.10
N VAL A 123 -10.80 -2.98 -5.78
CA VAL A 123 -9.71 -3.30 -4.84
C VAL A 123 -9.33 -4.77 -4.85
N THR A 124 -8.03 -5.05 -4.81
CA THR A 124 -7.44 -6.38 -4.81
C THR A 124 -6.22 -6.45 -3.89
N SER A 125 -5.80 -7.67 -3.56
CA SER A 125 -4.55 -7.96 -2.87
C SER A 125 -3.43 -8.43 -3.80
N SER A 126 -3.66 -8.40 -5.12
CA SER A 126 -2.69 -8.80 -6.15
C SER A 126 -2.08 -7.58 -6.83
N GLU A 127 -0.77 -7.41 -6.72
CA GLU A 127 0.01 -6.35 -7.35
C GLU A 127 1.02 -6.94 -8.37
N SER A 128 1.33 -6.19 -9.43
CA SER A 128 2.35 -6.61 -10.41
C SER A 128 3.74 -6.62 -9.78
N GLY A 129 4.57 -7.61 -10.11
CA GLY A 129 5.87 -7.83 -9.45
C GLY A 129 5.73 -8.50 -8.07
N SER A 130 5.01 -7.86 -7.13
CA SER A 130 4.85 -8.31 -5.74
C SER A 130 4.01 -9.59 -5.59
N GLY A 131 3.05 -9.82 -6.48
CA GLY A 131 2.11 -10.93 -6.40
C GLY A 131 0.96 -10.67 -5.43
N THR A 132 0.38 -11.72 -4.86
CA THR A 132 -0.82 -11.64 -4.01
C THR A 132 -0.46 -11.68 -2.52
N ILE A 133 -0.76 -10.60 -1.79
CA ILE A 133 -0.41 -10.40 -0.38
C ILE A 133 -1.70 -10.22 0.43
N GLY A 134 -2.20 -11.33 1.00
CA GLY A 134 -3.51 -11.38 1.66
C GLY A 134 -4.57 -12.09 0.82
N ILE A 135 -5.75 -12.26 1.42
CA ILE A 135 -6.90 -12.97 0.81
C ILE A 135 -8.24 -12.25 1.04
N HIS A 136 -8.20 -11.00 1.53
CA HIS A 136 -9.42 -10.25 1.85
C HIS A 136 -9.99 -9.52 0.64
N TRP A 137 -9.18 -8.68 0.00
CA TRP A 137 -9.60 -7.84 -1.12
C TRP A 137 -9.80 -8.67 -2.40
N GLY A 138 -10.51 -8.12 -3.40
CA GLY A 138 -11.00 -8.83 -4.59
C GLY A 138 -12.17 -9.78 -4.31
N LYS A 139 -12.17 -10.50 -3.17
CA LYS A 139 -13.34 -11.23 -2.66
C LYS A 139 -14.27 -10.36 -1.82
N ASN A 140 -13.72 -9.34 -1.17
CA ASN A 140 -14.44 -8.25 -0.54
C ASN A 140 -13.92 -6.97 -1.20
N THR A 141 -14.81 -6.01 -1.40
CA THR A 141 -14.52 -4.76 -2.09
C THR A 141 -14.72 -3.59 -1.13
N LEU A 142 -14.77 -2.37 -1.65
CA LEU A 142 -15.24 -1.17 -0.97
C LEU A 142 -16.33 -0.51 -1.84
N ASP A 143 -16.98 0.53 -1.31
CA ASP A 143 -17.91 1.37 -2.06
C ASP A 143 -17.22 2.04 -3.27
N PRO A 144 -17.78 2.00 -4.50
CA PRO A 144 -17.14 2.54 -5.71
C PRO A 144 -16.89 4.05 -5.69
N ASN A 145 -17.55 4.81 -4.80
CA ASN A 145 -17.27 6.23 -4.59
C ASN A 145 -15.91 6.48 -3.92
N ILE A 146 -15.29 5.44 -3.34
CA ILE A 146 -13.95 5.51 -2.74
C ILE A 146 -12.91 5.52 -3.86
N THR A 147 -12.12 6.60 -3.92
CA THR A 147 -11.04 6.76 -4.91
C THR A 147 -9.73 6.25 -4.33
N GLY A 148 -9.17 5.22 -4.95
CA GLY A 148 -7.83 4.72 -4.68
C GLY A 148 -6.77 5.42 -5.51
N ILE A 149 -5.58 5.63 -4.93
CA ILE A 149 -4.38 6.10 -5.62
C ILE A 149 -3.20 5.25 -5.15
N ASN A 150 -2.63 4.40 -6.01
CA ASN A 150 -1.34 3.77 -5.74
C ASN A 150 -0.23 4.74 -6.16
N VAL A 151 0.77 4.92 -5.30
CA VAL A 151 1.99 5.69 -5.60
C VAL A 151 3.17 4.74 -5.41
N ALA A 152 3.72 4.23 -6.51
CA ALA A 152 4.93 3.42 -6.52
C ALA A 152 6.19 4.30 -6.41
N ASN A 153 7.34 3.71 -6.06
CA ASN A 153 8.57 4.47 -5.83
C ASN A 153 9.28 4.99 -7.10
N GLY A 154 8.79 4.64 -8.29
CA GLY A 154 9.53 4.82 -9.54
C GLY A 154 10.50 3.66 -9.83
N ALA A 155 11.50 3.95 -10.63
CA ALA A 155 12.63 3.07 -10.89
C ALA A 155 13.58 3.08 -9.68
N SER A 156 14.69 3.84 -9.75
CA SER A 156 15.53 4.16 -8.59
C SER A 156 15.42 5.65 -8.33
N GLY A 157 14.68 6.05 -7.28
CA GLY A 157 14.29 7.45 -7.10
C GLY A 157 13.18 7.70 -6.07
N THR A 158 12.39 8.74 -6.33
CA THR A 158 11.19 9.12 -5.58
C THR A 158 10.09 9.58 -6.51
N VAL A 159 8.85 9.16 -6.23
CA VAL A 159 7.62 9.75 -6.76
C VAL A 159 6.86 10.40 -5.61
N GLY A 160 6.34 11.59 -5.83
CA GLY A 160 5.59 12.35 -4.83
C GLY A 160 4.28 12.90 -5.38
N ILE A 161 3.29 13.03 -4.51
CA ILE A 161 2.02 13.71 -4.81
C ILE A 161 1.63 14.71 -3.72
N ARG A 162 0.84 15.71 -4.11
CA ARG A 162 0.17 16.68 -3.25
C ARG A 162 -1.29 16.82 -3.66
N ILE A 163 -2.19 16.77 -2.69
CA ILE A 163 -3.65 16.93 -2.85
C ILE A 163 -4.10 18.11 -1.99
N ASP A 164 -4.94 18.98 -2.53
CA ASP A 164 -5.59 20.05 -1.76
C ASP A 164 -6.77 19.46 -0.98
N LEU A 165 -6.76 19.58 0.35
CA LEU A 165 -7.73 18.92 1.21
C LEU A 165 -9.16 19.43 0.99
N LYS A 166 -9.34 20.66 0.47
CA LYS A 166 -10.68 21.18 0.12
C LYS A 166 -11.35 20.39 -1.01
N ASP A 167 -10.56 19.71 -1.84
CA ASP A 167 -11.05 18.97 -3.01
C ASP A 167 -11.64 17.60 -2.57
N ILE A 168 -11.42 17.15 -1.33
CA ILE A 168 -11.98 15.93 -0.74
C ILE A 168 -13.46 16.13 -0.38
N GLN A 169 -14.36 15.54 -1.17
CA GLN A 169 -15.81 15.72 -1.00
C GLN A 169 -16.42 14.77 0.06
N PRO A 170 -17.48 15.18 0.78
CA PRO A 170 -18.22 14.28 1.67
C PRO A 170 -18.79 13.08 0.91
N GLY A 171 -18.55 11.86 1.40
CA GLY A 171 -18.96 10.62 0.74
C GLY A 171 -18.02 10.11 -0.36
N TYR A 172 -16.99 10.87 -0.75
CA TYR A 172 -15.98 10.50 -1.74
C TYR A 172 -14.58 10.53 -1.10
N PRO A 173 -14.26 9.59 -0.18
CA PRO A 173 -12.95 9.57 0.46
C PRO A 173 -11.87 9.04 -0.50
N VAL A 174 -10.64 9.45 -0.23
CA VAL A 174 -9.46 9.03 -0.99
C VAL A 174 -8.59 8.12 -0.13
N ILE A 175 -8.21 6.95 -0.66
CA ILE A 175 -7.22 6.05 -0.09
C ILE A 175 -5.96 6.13 -0.94
N VAL A 176 -4.90 6.72 -0.40
CA VAL A 176 -3.56 6.60 -1.00
C VAL A 176 -2.89 5.36 -0.44
N THR A 177 -2.33 4.51 -1.30
CA THR A 177 -1.63 3.26 -0.95
C THR A 177 -0.19 3.30 -1.43
N SER A 178 0.72 2.66 -0.69
CA SER A 178 2.12 2.50 -1.06
C SER A 178 2.38 1.39 -2.08
N GLY A 179 1.39 0.51 -2.31
CA GLY A 179 1.70 -0.83 -2.82
C GLY A 179 2.46 -1.67 -1.78
N ALA A 180 3.08 -2.77 -2.22
CA ALA A 180 3.94 -3.58 -1.35
C ALA A 180 5.29 -2.90 -1.07
N LEU A 181 5.69 -2.87 0.21
CA LEU A 181 6.98 -2.32 0.65
C LEU A 181 7.98 -3.44 0.95
N SER A 182 9.05 -3.49 0.15
CA SER A 182 10.15 -4.47 0.26
C SER A 182 11.52 -3.78 0.14
N GLY A 183 11.84 -2.91 1.11
CA GLY A 183 13.05 -2.08 1.12
C GLY A 183 12.85 -0.64 0.63
N CYS A 184 11.63 -0.28 0.24
CA CYS A 184 11.21 1.08 -0.09
C CYS A 184 10.74 1.85 1.16
N THR A 185 10.62 3.17 1.06
CA THR A 185 10.15 4.07 2.11
C THR A 185 8.94 4.85 1.63
N MET A 186 7.82 4.75 2.34
CA MET A 186 6.62 5.55 2.14
C MET A 186 6.52 6.64 3.20
N VAL A 187 6.23 7.87 2.81
CA VAL A 187 5.97 8.98 3.74
C VAL A 187 4.63 9.62 3.43
N TYR A 188 3.86 9.91 4.48
CA TYR A 188 2.62 10.67 4.41
C TYR A 188 2.73 11.90 5.31
N ALA A 189 2.31 13.07 4.83
CA ALA A 189 2.39 14.32 5.58
C ALA A 189 1.22 15.27 5.30
N VAL A 190 0.98 16.21 6.21
CA VAL A 190 0.03 17.32 6.05
C VAL A 190 0.74 18.64 6.34
N LYS A 191 0.52 19.67 5.51
CA LYS A 191 0.95 21.04 5.78
C LYS A 191 -0.08 22.05 5.28
N GLY A 192 -0.63 22.84 6.19
CA GLY A 192 -1.77 23.71 5.92
C GLY A 192 -2.94 22.91 5.36
N ASN A 193 -3.53 23.38 4.26
CA ASN A 193 -4.64 22.69 3.59
C ASN A 193 -4.17 21.61 2.58
N TYR A 194 -2.93 21.11 2.66
CA TYR A 194 -2.41 20.13 1.70
C TYR A 194 -1.99 18.83 2.38
N PHE A 195 -2.42 17.71 1.79
CA PHE A 195 -1.85 16.39 2.04
C PHE A 195 -0.76 16.09 1.01
N PHE A 196 0.27 15.36 1.46
CA PHE A 196 1.39 14.93 0.64
C PHE A 196 1.66 13.44 0.87
N ALA A 197 2.08 12.75 -0.19
CA ALA A 197 2.62 11.40 -0.12
C ALA A 197 3.90 11.30 -0.94
N TYR A 198 4.89 10.56 -0.45
CA TYR A 198 6.17 10.33 -1.12
C TYR A 198 6.53 8.85 -1.02
N HIS A 199 6.82 8.20 -2.15
CA HIS A 199 7.36 6.85 -2.17
C HIS A 199 8.76 6.90 -2.79
N THR A 200 9.77 6.47 -2.04
CA THR A 200 11.16 6.36 -2.51
C THR A 200 11.67 4.93 -2.40
N GLY A 201 12.50 4.50 -3.34
CA GLY A 201 12.90 3.10 -3.47
C GLY A 201 13.73 2.83 -4.72
N GLN A 202 14.32 1.63 -4.73
CA GLN A 202 15.16 1.11 -5.80
C GLN A 202 14.41 0.09 -6.66
N LYS A 203 14.71 0.04 -7.95
CA LYS A 203 14.24 -1.06 -8.82
C LYS A 203 14.95 -2.37 -8.46
N PRO A 204 14.31 -3.53 -8.70
CA PRO A 204 14.98 -4.82 -8.55
C PRO A 204 16.26 -4.91 -9.38
N GLY A 205 17.37 -5.31 -8.75
CA GLY A 205 18.67 -5.45 -9.41
C GLY A 205 19.51 -4.17 -9.54
N ASP A 206 19.10 -3.05 -8.93
CA ASP A 206 19.96 -1.87 -8.79
C ASP A 206 20.76 -1.95 -7.48
N ASP A 207 22.06 -2.21 -7.58
CA ASP A 207 22.95 -2.35 -6.43
C ASP A 207 23.80 -1.13 -6.12
N GLU A 208 23.78 -0.09 -6.94
CA GLU A 208 24.52 1.16 -6.70
C GLU A 208 23.67 2.19 -5.95
N TRP A 209 22.35 2.22 -6.22
CA TRP A 209 21.40 3.12 -5.58
C TRP A 209 20.75 2.47 -4.36
N LYS A 210 20.76 3.14 -3.20
CA LYS A 210 20.18 2.62 -1.94
C LYS A 210 19.12 3.56 -1.35
N THR A 211 17.94 3.04 -1.03
CA THR A 211 16.79 3.80 -0.49
C THR A 211 17.16 4.67 0.71
N GLY A 212 17.90 4.12 1.68
CA GLY A 212 18.29 4.84 2.91
C GLY A 212 19.39 5.88 2.74
N ARG A 213 19.87 6.09 1.51
CA ARG A 213 20.92 7.05 1.15
C ARG A 213 20.45 7.97 0.02
N GLN A 214 20.62 7.57 -1.24
CA GLN A 214 20.24 8.37 -2.41
C GLN A 214 18.71 8.60 -2.48
N GLY A 215 17.89 7.69 -1.93
CA GLY A 215 16.44 7.89 -1.80
C GLY A 215 16.04 9.05 -0.88
N VAL A 216 16.87 9.36 0.12
CA VAL A 216 16.67 10.55 0.97
C VAL A 216 16.91 11.84 0.17
N THR A 217 17.95 11.84 -0.68
CA THR A 217 18.25 12.95 -1.60
C THR A 217 17.15 13.14 -2.64
N ALA A 218 16.69 12.06 -3.29
CA ALA A 218 15.57 12.09 -4.24
C ALA A 218 14.25 12.54 -3.59
N THR A 219 14.04 12.18 -2.32
CA THR A 219 12.89 12.64 -1.52
C THR A 219 12.99 14.13 -1.21
N ASN A 220 14.18 14.67 -0.94
CA ASN A 220 14.38 16.11 -0.77
C ASN A 220 14.09 16.90 -2.05
N GLN A 221 14.49 16.40 -3.23
CA GLN A 221 14.13 17.06 -4.50
C GLN A 221 12.60 17.07 -4.71
N SER A 222 11.93 15.93 -4.46
CA SER A 222 10.47 15.86 -4.59
C SER A 222 9.73 16.71 -3.55
N HIS A 223 10.25 16.82 -2.32
CA HIS A 223 9.75 17.74 -1.30
C HIS A 223 9.81 19.19 -1.79
N ARG A 224 10.98 19.63 -2.26
CA ARG A 224 11.18 21.00 -2.78
C ARG A 224 10.30 21.29 -4.01
N ALA A 225 10.09 20.31 -4.90
CA ALA A 225 9.24 20.49 -6.07
C ALA A 225 7.74 20.60 -5.73
N LEU A 226 7.25 19.88 -4.71
CA LEU A 226 5.84 19.90 -4.28
C LEU A 226 5.54 21.00 -3.25
N LEU A 227 6.56 21.50 -2.55
CA LEU A 227 6.51 22.60 -1.58
C LEU A 227 7.63 23.62 -1.86
N PRO A 228 7.60 24.37 -2.97
CA PRO A 228 8.70 25.24 -3.41
C PRO A 228 9.05 26.40 -2.48
N ASN A 229 8.19 26.69 -1.50
CA ASN A 229 8.40 27.71 -0.47
C ASN A 229 8.88 27.09 0.87
N SER A 230 9.46 25.88 0.86
CA SER A 230 10.16 25.31 2.02
C SER A 230 11.56 25.90 2.16
N GLU A 231 12.01 26.16 3.38
CA GLU A 231 13.41 26.48 3.65
C GLU A 231 14.35 25.38 3.11
N PRO A 232 15.54 25.72 2.59
CA PRO A 232 16.49 24.72 2.09
C PRO A 232 16.97 23.75 3.19
N ILE A 233 16.92 22.46 2.92
CA ILE A 233 17.31 21.40 3.86
C ILE A 233 18.54 20.67 3.35
N THR A 234 19.65 20.76 4.08
CA THR A 234 20.86 19.98 3.83
C THR A 234 20.58 18.50 4.12
N VAL A 235 20.92 17.63 3.17
CA VAL A 235 20.86 16.17 3.31
C VAL A 235 22.26 15.58 3.31
N SER A 236 22.46 14.57 4.16
CA SER A 236 23.72 13.84 4.37
C SER A 236 23.65 12.38 3.92
N GLU A 237 22.66 12.05 3.08
CA GLU A 237 22.34 10.69 2.63
C GLU A 237 22.10 9.67 3.77
N HIS A 238 21.33 10.05 4.79
CA HIS A 238 20.94 9.15 5.87
C HIS A 238 19.46 9.31 6.22
N ASN A 239 18.75 8.23 6.56
CA ASN A 239 17.30 8.29 6.85
C ASN A 239 16.93 9.26 8.00
N ASN A 240 17.86 9.61 8.90
CA ASN A 240 17.67 10.68 9.89
C ASN A 240 17.32 12.04 9.23
N ASP A 241 17.74 12.30 7.99
CA ASP A 241 17.39 13.54 7.30
C ASP A 241 15.95 13.53 6.77
N LEU A 242 15.29 12.36 6.67
CA LEU A 242 13.84 12.33 6.50
C LEU A 242 13.14 12.96 7.73
N ILE A 243 13.68 12.80 8.95
CA ILE A 243 13.18 13.52 10.13
C ILE A 243 13.35 15.03 9.94
N ASN A 244 14.51 15.48 9.47
CA ASN A 244 14.77 16.90 9.20
C ASN A 244 13.83 17.46 8.12
N ILE A 245 13.58 16.72 7.04
CA ILE A 245 12.67 17.10 5.95
C ILE A 245 11.22 17.18 6.45
N PHE A 246 10.73 16.11 7.08
CA PHE A 246 9.32 15.98 7.44
C PHE A 246 8.94 16.67 8.75
N ALA A 247 9.91 17.14 9.54
CA ALA A 247 9.69 18.10 10.63
C ALA A 247 9.22 19.48 10.14
N THR A 248 9.35 19.80 8.84
CA THR A 248 8.82 21.06 8.26
C THR A 248 7.31 21.03 7.97
N TYR A 249 6.62 19.92 8.24
CA TYR A 249 5.19 19.71 8.04
C TYR A 249 4.43 19.74 9.38
N ASP A 250 3.11 19.88 9.36
CA ASP A 250 2.31 20.01 10.59
C ASP A 250 2.24 18.67 11.33
N GLN A 251 2.10 17.56 10.58
CA GLN A 251 2.25 16.18 11.04
C GLN A 251 2.75 15.28 9.88
N SER A 252 3.50 14.23 10.19
CA SER A 252 3.92 13.21 9.22
C SER A 252 4.07 11.80 9.80
N VAL A 253 4.09 10.80 8.91
CA VAL A 253 4.47 9.40 9.18
C VAL A 253 5.48 8.94 8.14
N ILE A 254 6.64 8.46 8.58
CA ILE A 254 7.66 7.78 7.76
C ILE A 254 7.55 6.27 8.01
N THR A 255 7.29 5.49 6.96
CA THR A 255 7.23 4.03 6.97
C THR A 255 8.36 3.47 6.11
N TYR A 256 9.36 2.84 6.74
CA TYR A 256 10.64 2.51 6.10
C TYR A 256 11.20 1.16 6.56
N MET A 257 12.14 0.61 5.79
CA MET A 257 12.96 -0.52 6.21
C MET A 257 14.32 -0.02 6.73
N GLY A 258 14.52 -0.08 8.04
CA GLY A 258 15.80 0.26 8.67
C GLY A 258 16.83 -0.84 8.48
N LYS A 259 17.66 -0.73 7.44
CA LYS A 259 18.84 -1.59 7.24
C LYS A 259 20.05 -1.05 8.02
N ARG A 260 20.96 -1.95 8.43
CA ARG A 260 22.15 -1.62 9.23
C ARG A 260 22.99 -0.49 8.64
N GLY A 261 23.21 0.55 9.44
CA GLY A 261 23.97 1.74 9.09
C GLY A 261 23.14 2.85 8.42
N VAL A 262 21.83 2.64 8.26
CA VAL A 262 20.86 3.65 7.81
C VAL A 262 19.55 3.62 8.62
N GLU A 263 19.54 3.04 9.81
CA GLU A 263 18.38 3.11 10.71
C GLU A 263 18.14 4.54 11.24
N ILE A 264 16.87 4.94 11.36
CA ILE A 264 16.52 6.19 12.04
C ILE A 264 16.75 6.01 13.54
N ASN A 265 17.79 6.68 14.05
CA ASN A 265 18.24 6.53 15.44
C ASN A 265 17.94 7.76 16.32
N ASN A 266 17.34 8.81 15.76
CA ASN A 266 16.93 10.02 16.47
C ASN A 266 15.44 10.40 16.32
N PRO A 267 14.47 9.46 16.28
CA PRO A 267 13.07 9.76 15.93
C PRO A 267 12.41 10.77 16.90
N ALA A 268 12.85 10.81 18.16
CA ALA A 268 12.36 11.77 19.16
C ALA A 268 12.79 13.24 18.91
N LYS A 269 13.58 13.52 17.86
CA LYS A 269 14.02 14.89 17.51
C LYS A 269 12.88 15.80 17.04
N ALA A 270 11.76 15.24 16.56
CA ALA A 270 10.66 16.01 16.01
C ALA A 270 9.29 15.38 16.35
N GLU A 271 8.56 15.97 17.30
CA GLU A 271 7.29 15.43 17.83
C GLU A 271 6.18 15.30 16.78
N ASN A 272 6.25 16.09 15.71
CA ASN A 272 5.37 16.04 14.55
C ASN A 272 5.68 14.90 13.57
N VAL A 273 6.83 14.23 13.70
CA VAL A 273 7.27 13.13 12.82
C VAL A 273 7.11 11.80 13.53
N SER A 274 6.19 10.97 13.05
CA SER A 274 6.01 9.59 13.54
C SER A 274 6.74 8.61 12.63
N VAL A 275 7.36 7.57 13.20
CA VAL A 275 8.23 6.65 12.45
C VAL A 275 7.78 5.20 12.67
N PHE A 276 7.78 4.40 11.60
CA PHE A 276 7.49 2.98 11.63
C PHE A 276 8.56 2.23 10.83
N ASN A 277 9.42 1.48 11.52
CA ASN A 277 10.39 0.59 10.89
C ASN A 277 9.73 -0.78 10.65
N TYR A 278 9.31 -1.08 9.41
CA TYR A 278 8.68 -2.37 9.10
C TYR A 278 9.68 -3.53 8.98
N ASP A 279 10.97 -3.33 9.34
CA ASP A 279 11.91 -4.41 9.64
C ASP A 279 12.11 -4.66 11.16
N GLU A 280 11.62 -3.79 12.05
CA GLU A 280 11.91 -3.82 13.49
C GLU A 280 11.56 -5.16 14.18
N SER A 281 10.34 -5.65 13.97
CA SER A 281 9.92 -6.96 14.50
C SER A 281 10.80 -8.07 13.92
N LYS A 282 11.35 -8.94 14.76
CA LYS A 282 12.11 -10.13 14.32
C LYS A 282 11.28 -11.40 14.58
N PRO A 283 10.35 -11.77 13.67
CA PRO A 283 9.46 -12.91 13.88
C PRO A 283 10.24 -14.22 13.94
N THR A 284 9.94 -15.05 14.95
CA THR A 284 10.61 -16.33 15.21
C THR A 284 9.91 -17.54 14.58
N GLU A 285 8.66 -17.39 14.11
CA GLU A 285 7.93 -18.44 13.40
C GLU A 285 8.33 -18.49 11.92
N PRO A 286 8.44 -19.67 11.28
CA PRO A 286 8.76 -19.76 9.85
C PRO A 286 7.70 -19.10 8.96
N TYR A 287 8.15 -18.20 8.09
CA TYR A 287 7.34 -17.52 7.07
C TYR A 287 7.91 -17.75 5.67
N LEU A 288 7.05 -17.67 4.66
CA LEU A 288 7.41 -17.77 3.25
C LEU A 288 7.89 -16.41 2.71
N GLY A 289 7.31 -15.32 3.20
CA GLY A 289 7.69 -13.95 2.85
C GLY A 289 7.22 -12.96 3.91
N ARG A 290 7.86 -11.79 3.92
CA ARG A 290 7.55 -10.63 4.77
C ARG A 290 7.41 -9.40 3.88
N VAL A 291 6.49 -8.51 4.23
CA VAL A 291 6.16 -7.32 3.44
C VAL A 291 5.54 -6.25 4.32
N GLY A 292 5.98 -5.00 4.16
CA GLY A 292 5.28 -3.84 4.72
C GLY A 292 4.23 -3.34 3.75
N TYR A 293 3.24 -2.60 4.24
CA TYR A 293 2.38 -1.75 3.40
C TYR A 293 1.82 -0.59 4.23
N SER A 294 1.52 0.53 3.58
CA SER A 294 1.05 1.74 4.25
C SER A 294 -0.06 2.42 3.45
N TYR A 295 -1.06 2.92 4.17
CA TYR A 295 -2.25 3.57 3.62
C TYR A 295 -2.49 4.92 4.31
N ALA A 296 -2.86 5.94 3.54
CA ALA A 296 -3.45 7.18 4.04
C ALA A 296 -4.91 7.28 3.61
N LEU A 297 -5.82 7.45 4.58
CA LEU A 297 -7.24 7.74 4.34
C LEU A 297 -7.49 9.23 4.55
N LEU A 298 -7.96 9.89 3.49
CA LEU A 298 -8.47 11.26 3.48
C LEU A 298 -10.00 11.19 3.35
N ALA A 299 -10.74 11.70 4.33
CA ALA A 299 -12.21 11.66 4.29
C ALA A 299 -12.86 12.86 4.95
N ASN A 300 -13.91 13.39 4.33
CA ASN A 300 -14.64 14.58 4.77
C ASN A 300 -15.95 14.18 5.51
N ASP A 301 -15.93 14.24 6.85
CA ASP A 301 -17.13 14.07 7.68
C ASP A 301 -17.69 15.46 8.01
N LYS A 302 -18.83 15.81 7.41
CA LYS A 302 -19.59 17.06 7.66
C LYS A 302 -18.78 18.35 7.50
N GLY A 303 -17.94 18.44 6.47
CA GLY A 303 -17.10 19.61 6.20
C GLY A 303 -15.75 19.59 6.91
N LYS A 304 -15.49 18.64 7.82
CA LYS A 304 -14.15 18.41 8.37
C LYS A 304 -13.47 17.23 7.68
N VAL A 305 -12.40 17.54 6.95
CA VAL A 305 -11.47 16.53 6.44
C VAL A 305 -10.66 15.96 7.61
N ASN A 306 -10.56 14.64 7.64
CA ASN A 306 -9.72 13.88 8.56
C ASN A 306 -8.68 13.14 7.73
N VAL A 307 -7.43 13.13 8.20
CA VAL A 307 -6.33 12.40 7.56
C VAL A 307 -5.75 11.42 8.56
N LYS A 308 -5.76 10.13 8.23
CA LYS A 308 -5.22 9.06 9.08
C LYS A 308 -4.35 8.11 8.28
N VAL A 309 -3.29 7.63 8.92
CA VAL A 309 -2.33 6.68 8.36
C VAL A 309 -2.44 5.35 9.11
N LEU A 310 -2.32 4.26 8.36
CA LEU A 310 -2.14 2.90 8.85
C LEU A 310 -0.93 2.30 8.14
N SER A 311 0.05 1.82 8.88
CA SER A 311 1.15 1.02 8.36
C SER A 311 1.14 -0.33 9.06
N GLU A 312 1.32 -1.42 8.31
CA GLU A 312 1.41 -2.78 8.86
C GLU A 312 2.68 -3.47 8.32
N ASP A 313 3.34 -4.23 9.19
CA ASP A 313 4.38 -5.21 8.85
C ASP A 313 3.74 -6.60 8.93
N ALA A 314 3.78 -7.36 7.83
CA ALA A 314 3.06 -8.63 7.72
C ALA A 314 3.93 -9.75 7.14
N ILE A 315 3.69 -10.97 7.62
CA ILE A 315 4.29 -12.20 7.11
C ILE A 315 3.23 -13.12 6.51
N VAL A 316 3.65 -14.00 5.60
CA VAL A 316 2.88 -15.16 5.12
C VAL A 316 3.40 -16.40 5.84
N PRO A 317 2.72 -16.93 6.89
CA PRO A 317 3.25 -18.02 7.70
C PRO A 317 3.33 -19.34 6.92
N SER A 318 4.46 -20.06 7.01
CA SER A 318 4.73 -21.29 6.24
C SER A 318 3.83 -22.47 6.61
N ASN A 319 3.10 -22.38 7.72
CA ASN A 319 2.12 -23.39 8.16
C ASN A 319 0.71 -23.17 7.60
N LYS A 320 0.45 -22.07 6.87
CA LYS A 320 -0.84 -21.79 6.22
C LYS A 320 -0.80 -22.11 4.73
N LYS A 321 -1.85 -22.72 4.21
CA LYS A 321 -2.03 -22.90 2.75
C LYS A 321 -2.56 -21.60 2.13
N GLY A 322 -1.86 -21.12 1.10
CA GLY A 322 -2.23 -19.90 0.36
C GLY A 322 -1.78 -18.60 1.04
N ASN A 323 -2.13 -17.47 0.41
CA ASN A 323 -1.53 -16.16 0.67
C ASN A 323 -2.09 -15.45 1.93
N ALA A 324 -2.44 -16.21 2.96
CA ALA A 324 -3.06 -15.70 4.18
C ALA A 324 -2.02 -15.06 5.12
N ILE A 325 -2.02 -13.73 5.18
CA ILE A 325 -1.08 -12.96 6.00
C ILE A 325 -1.35 -13.05 7.52
N LYS A 326 -0.35 -12.62 8.30
CA LYS A 326 -0.42 -12.29 9.72
C LYS A 326 0.35 -10.98 9.92
N VAL A 327 -0.31 -9.97 10.47
CA VAL A 327 0.36 -8.72 10.88
C VAL A 327 1.18 -9.00 12.15
N ILE A 328 2.41 -8.47 12.19
CA ILE A 328 3.38 -8.66 13.29
C ILE A 328 3.92 -7.34 13.87
N ASN A 329 3.66 -6.21 13.22
CA ASN A 329 3.76 -4.87 13.81
C ASN A 329 2.78 -3.92 13.09
N SER A 330 2.33 -2.85 13.74
CA SER A 330 1.53 -1.81 13.07
C SER A 330 1.64 -0.44 13.73
N LEU A 331 1.54 0.62 12.92
CA LEU A 331 1.38 2.00 13.36
C LEU A 331 0.05 2.54 12.85
N LYS A 332 -0.71 3.23 13.71
CA LYS A 332 -1.86 4.05 13.32
C LYS A 332 -1.70 5.45 13.88
N LYS A 333 -1.77 6.46 13.01
CA LYS A 333 -1.59 7.88 13.35
C LYS A 333 -2.70 8.71 12.73
N ARG A 334 -3.08 9.81 13.39
CA ARG A 334 -3.89 10.88 12.81
C ARG A 334 -2.97 12.05 12.47
N LEU A 335 -3.13 12.60 11.26
CA LEU A 335 -2.44 13.82 10.81
C LEU A 335 -3.37 15.04 10.87
N LEU A 336 -4.68 14.85 10.65
CA LEU A 336 -5.72 15.89 10.72
C LEU A 336 -7.07 15.36 11.21
#